data_AF-A0A8D9AX25-F1
#
_entry.id   AF-A0A8D9AX25-F1
#
_cell.length_a   1.000
_cell.length_b   1.000
_cell.length_c   1.000
_cell.angle_alpha   90.00
_cell.angle_beta   90.00
_cell.angle_gamma   90.00
#
_symmetry.space_group_name_H-M   'P 1'
#
loop_
_entity.id
_entity.type
_entity.pdbx_description
1 polymer ?
#
loop_
_entity_poly.entity_id
_entity_poly.type
_entity_poly.pdbx_seq_one_letter_code
_entity_poly.pdbx_strand_id
1 'polypeptide(L)'
;MEKAIIAVRSREMGYMKASSLFGVPRTTLRNLSNPKYGDVRTASSVKIGRPTVLGDQLEEQLVEDCLKMEGDFSDLTQKDLKRMALAMAIKNKLPHPFNDHGAGKKWCKLFLERHKDRLSARKPTET
;
A
#
# COMPACT_ATOMS: atom_id res chain seq x y z
N MET A 1 14.34 -13.93 -5.66
CA MET A 1 14.88 -12.56 -5.48
C MET A 1 15.84 -12.46 -4.29
N GLU A 2 15.51 -13.05 -3.13
CA GLU A 2 16.35 -13.04 -1.91
C GLU A 2 17.78 -13.52 -2.12
N LYS A 3 17.97 -14.69 -2.76
CA LYS A 3 19.29 -15.26 -3.05
C LYS A 3 20.16 -14.32 -3.90
N ALA A 4 19.54 -13.57 -4.81
CA ALA A 4 20.23 -12.60 -5.65
C ALA A 4 20.65 -11.35 -4.86
N ILE A 5 19.82 -10.90 -3.91
CA ILE A 5 20.14 -9.76 -3.03
C ILE A 5 21.28 -10.13 -2.07
N ILE A 6 21.25 -11.34 -1.49
CA ILE A 6 22.32 -11.84 -0.62
C ILE A 6 23.65 -11.82 -1.35
N ALA A 7 23.70 -12.42 -2.53
CA ALA A 7 24.95 -12.58 -3.27
C ALA A 7 25.52 -11.26 -3.83
N VAL A 8 24.66 -10.26 -4.07
CA VAL A 8 25.08 -8.90 -4.41
C VAL A 8 25.58 -8.14 -3.16
N ARG A 9 24.92 -8.34 -2.01
CA ARG A 9 25.27 -7.67 -0.74
C ARG A 9 26.53 -8.26 -0.10
N SER A 10 26.77 -9.57 -0.25
CA SER A 10 28.00 -10.27 0.12
C SER A 10 29.18 -9.94 -0.80
N ARG A 11 28.96 -9.14 -1.87
CA ARG A 11 29.94 -8.81 -2.93
C ARG A 11 30.46 -10.03 -3.70
N GLU A 12 29.83 -11.19 -3.58
CA GLU A 12 30.20 -12.39 -4.33
C GLU A 12 29.96 -12.23 -5.83
N MET A 13 28.96 -11.42 -6.22
CA MET A 13 28.62 -11.22 -7.63
C MET A 13 28.18 -9.80 -7.96
N GLY A 14 28.62 -9.31 -9.13
CA GLY A 14 28.18 -8.03 -9.68
C GLY A 14 26.75 -8.11 -10.25
N TYR A 15 26.07 -6.97 -10.33
CA TYR A 15 24.65 -6.87 -10.73
C TYR A 15 24.33 -7.55 -12.07
N MET A 16 25.25 -7.53 -13.04
CA MET A 16 25.08 -8.18 -14.34
C MET A 16 25.07 -9.71 -14.22
N LYS A 17 26.05 -10.28 -13.49
CA LYS A 17 26.13 -11.73 -13.26
C LYS A 17 24.94 -12.23 -12.46
N ALA A 18 24.57 -11.51 -11.40
CA ALA A 18 23.39 -11.82 -10.59
C ALA A 18 22.09 -11.78 -11.42
N SER A 19 21.98 -10.81 -12.34
CA SER A 19 20.81 -10.69 -13.22
C SER A 19 20.69 -11.88 -14.16
N SER A 20 21.79 -12.29 -14.80
CA SER A 20 21.82 -13.44 -15.70
C SER A 20 21.58 -14.77 -14.98
N LEU A 21 22.06 -14.91 -13.75
CA LEU A 21 22.03 -16.16 -13.01
C LEU A 21 20.69 -16.39 -12.29
N PHE A 22 20.08 -15.32 -11.78
CA PHE A 22 18.81 -15.41 -11.04
C PHE A 22 17.60 -14.92 -11.83
N GLY A 23 17.76 -14.44 -13.07
CA GLY A 23 16.68 -13.93 -13.90
C GLY A 23 16.01 -12.66 -13.34
N VAL A 24 16.65 -11.96 -12.39
CA VAL A 24 16.12 -10.73 -11.80
C VAL A 24 16.65 -9.52 -12.58
N PRO A 25 15.81 -8.55 -12.98
CA PRO A 25 16.29 -7.36 -13.68
C PRO A 25 17.36 -6.60 -12.89
N ARG A 26 18.39 -6.14 -13.62
CA ARG A 26 19.53 -5.40 -13.05
C ARG A 26 19.10 -4.16 -12.26
N THR A 27 18.07 -3.45 -12.71
CA THR A 27 17.51 -2.27 -12.04
C THR A 27 16.92 -2.63 -10.68
N THR A 28 16.17 -3.73 -10.60
CA THR A 28 15.60 -4.27 -9.37
C THR A 28 16.69 -4.67 -8.38
N LEU A 29 17.74 -5.36 -8.84
CA LEU A 29 18.88 -5.72 -7.99
C LEU A 29 19.60 -4.48 -7.46
N ARG A 30 19.84 -3.47 -8.30
CA ARG A 30 20.49 -2.22 -7.88
C ARG A 30 19.66 -1.44 -6.85
N ASN A 31 18.34 -1.48 -6.97
CA ASN A 31 17.44 -0.82 -6.03
C ASN A 31 17.39 -1.59 -4.70
N LEU A 32 17.13 -2.89 -4.74
CA LEU A 32 16.92 -3.73 -3.55
C LEU A 32 18.21 -4.12 -2.82
N SER A 33 19.38 -4.01 -3.47
CA SER A 33 20.68 -4.18 -2.80
C SER A 33 21.05 -2.99 -1.92
N ASN A 34 20.34 -1.86 -2.01
CA ASN A 34 20.61 -0.70 -1.19
C ASN A 34 20.19 -0.99 0.26
N PRO A 35 21.07 -0.79 1.26
CA PRO A 35 20.76 -1.03 2.67
C PRO A 35 19.57 -0.21 3.19
N LYS A 36 19.15 0.85 2.49
CA LYS A 36 17.91 1.59 2.80
C LYS A 36 16.64 0.73 2.81
N TYR A 37 16.61 -0.41 2.12
CA TYR A 37 15.45 -1.31 2.08
C TYR A 37 15.45 -2.38 3.20
N GLY A 38 16.36 -2.24 4.17
CA GLY A 38 16.40 -3.07 5.37
C GLY A 38 17.03 -4.44 5.13
N ASP A 39 16.41 -5.46 5.72
CA ASP A 39 16.88 -6.83 5.69
C ASP A 39 16.57 -7.51 4.35
N VAL A 40 17.30 -8.57 3.99
CA VAL A 40 17.13 -9.25 2.69
C VAL A 40 15.69 -9.72 2.47
N ARG A 41 15.08 -10.21 3.56
CA ARG A 41 13.73 -10.74 3.60
C ARG A 41 12.66 -9.65 3.50
N THR A 42 12.94 -8.46 4.02
CA THR A 42 12.05 -7.31 3.84
C THR A 42 12.20 -6.79 2.42
N ALA A 43 13.43 -6.64 1.92
CA ALA A 43 13.75 -6.17 0.57
C ALA A 43 13.12 -7.03 -0.54
N SER A 44 13.03 -8.36 -0.37
CA SER A 44 12.38 -9.24 -1.33
C SER A 44 10.86 -9.14 -1.36
N SER A 45 10.25 -8.78 -0.22
CA SER A 45 8.81 -8.68 -0.04
C SER A 45 8.28 -7.25 -0.22
N VAL A 46 9.17 -6.25 -0.31
CA VAL A 46 8.76 -4.85 -0.55
C VAL A 46 8.02 -4.77 -1.89
N LYS A 47 6.73 -4.42 -1.82
CA LYS A 47 5.96 -4.02 -3.00
C LYS A 47 6.59 -2.77 -3.59
N ILE A 48 7.15 -2.90 -4.79
CA ILE A 48 7.75 -1.79 -5.53
C ILE A 48 6.62 -0.88 -6.00
N GLY A 49 6.38 0.22 -5.27
CA GLY A 49 5.30 1.16 -5.56
C GLY A 49 5.31 2.36 -4.61
N ARG A 50 4.47 3.35 -4.89
CA ARG A 50 4.26 4.46 -3.94
C ARG A 50 3.59 3.91 -2.68
N PRO A 51 4.13 4.22 -1.48
CA PRO A 51 3.47 3.83 -0.24
C PRO A 51 2.07 4.43 -0.18
N THR A 52 1.17 3.75 0.53
CA THR A 52 -0.19 4.25 0.75
C THR A 52 -0.12 5.53 1.58
N VAL A 53 -1.04 6.47 1.31
CA VAL A 53 -1.06 7.79 1.97
C VAL A 53 -1.24 7.67 3.49
N LEU A 54 -1.98 6.65 3.93
CA LEU A 54 -2.25 6.37 5.33
C LEU A 54 -1.26 5.35 5.92
N GLY A 55 -0.53 4.58 5.10
CA GLY A 55 0.28 3.45 5.58
C GLY A 55 -0.59 2.24 5.96
N ASP A 56 0.05 1.08 6.11
CA ASP A 56 -0.66 -0.21 6.25
C ASP A 56 -1.49 -0.28 7.55
N GLN A 57 -0.97 0.23 8.66
CA GLN A 57 -1.67 0.19 9.96
C GLN A 57 -2.95 1.02 9.98
N LEU A 58 -2.91 2.23 9.40
CA LEU A 58 -4.08 3.10 9.36
C LEU A 58 -5.08 2.65 8.28
N GLU A 59 -4.60 2.06 7.18
CA GLU A 59 -5.52 1.41 6.24
C GLU A 59 -6.30 0.27 6.93
N GLU A 60 -5.65 -0.56 7.75
CA GLU A 60 -6.34 -1.62 8.51
C GLU A 60 -7.35 -1.06 9.51
N GLN A 61 -6.98 -0.02 10.26
CA GLN A 61 -7.91 0.65 11.18
C GLN A 61 -9.12 1.26 10.45
N LEU A 62 -8.90 1.87 9.28
CA LEU A 62 -9.98 2.42 8.47
C LEU A 62 -10.93 1.34 7.94
N VAL A 63 -10.41 0.15 7.61
CA VAL A 63 -11.23 -0.99 7.20
C VAL A 63 -12.08 -1.50 8.36
N GLU A 64 -11.51 -1.62 9.55
CA GLU A 64 -12.27 -2.00 10.75
C GLU A 64 -13.38 -1.01 11.08
N ASP A 65 -13.08 0.29 10.99
CA ASP A 65 -14.07 1.33 11.22
C ASP A 65 -15.19 1.27 10.18
N CYS A 66 -14.87 1.01 8.90
CA CYS A 66 -15.87 0.78 7.85
C CYS A 66 -16.75 -0.44 8.15
N LEU A 67 -16.17 -1.55 8.59
CA LEU A 67 -16.94 -2.77 8.92
C LEU A 67 -17.88 -2.58 10.10
N LYS A 68 -17.46 -1.83 11.13
CA LYS A 68 -18.33 -1.47 12.27
C LYS A 68 -19.52 -0.64 11.81
N MET A 69 -19.28 0.37 10.98
CA MET A 69 -20.39 1.18 10.46
C MET A 69 -21.27 0.43 9.47
N GLU A 70 -20.77 -0.52 8.69
CA GLU A 70 -21.65 -1.36 7.85
C GLU A 70 -22.61 -2.21 8.71
N GLY A 71 -22.20 -2.59 9.93
CA GLY A 71 -23.05 -3.28 10.90
C GLY A 71 -24.14 -2.38 11.49
N ASP A 72 -23.81 -1.12 11.78
CA ASP A 72 -24.71 -0.18 12.46
C ASP A 72 -25.55 0.69 11.49
N PHE A 73 -25.03 0.97 10.30
CA PHE A 73 -25.59 1.87 9.30
C PHE A 73 -25.58 1.20 7.92
N SER A 74 -26.77 0.95 7.37
CA SER A 74 -26.96 0.17 6.16
C SER A 74 -26.39 0.80 4.87
N ASP A 75 -25.97 2.07 4.93
CA ASP A 75 -25.58 2.88 3.76
C ASP A 75 -24.23 3.58 3.95
N LEU A 76 -23.14 2.81 3.99
CA LEU A 76 -21.80 3.40 3.94
C LEU A 76 -21.53 3.95 2.53
N THR A 77 -21.60 5.26 2.35
CA THR A 77 -21.36 5.88 1.05
C THR A 77 -19.86 6.12 0.84
N GLN A 78 -19.39 6.02 -0.42
CA GLN A 78 -18.00 6.41 -0.79
C GLN A 78 -17.61 7.83 -0.34
N LYS A 79 -18.58 8.69 -0.03
CA LYS A 79 -18.36 10.03 0.54
C LYS A 79 -17.89 9.97 1.99
N ASP A 80 -18.42 9.06 2.78
CA ASP A 80 -18.07 8.93 4.20
C ASP A 80 -16.69 8.32 4.35
N LEU A 81 -16.37 7.31 3.54
CA LEU A 81 -15.02 6.74 3.45
C LEU A 81 -13.96 7.82 3.13
N LYS A 82 -14.28 8.77 2.23
CA LYS A 82 -13.40 9.89 1.90
C LYS A 82 -13.17 10.85 3.06
N ARG A 83 -14.23 11.14 3.81
CA ARG A 83 -14.17 12.05 4.97
C ARG A 83 -13.41 11.42 6.12
N MET A 84 -13.65 10.14 6.38
CA MET A 84 -12.92 9.40 7.42
C MET A 84 -11.43 9.27 7.11
N ALA A 85 -11.08 8.95 5.85
CA ALA A 85 -9.69 8.90 5.45
C ALA A 85 -8.97 10.24 5.69
N LEU A 86 -9.64 11.36 5.41
CA LEU A 86 -9.11 12.70 5.70
C LEU A 86 -9.03 12.96 7.21
N ALA A 87 -10.07 12.66 7.97
CA ALA A 87 -10.07 12.84 9.43
C ALA A 87 -8.96 12.03 10.10
N MET A 88 -8.72 10.80 9.64
CA MET A 88 -7.65 9.93 10.11
C MET A 88 -6.26 10.46 9.74
N ALA A 89 -6.10 11.02 8.53
CA ALA A 89 -4.84 11.65 8.12
C ALA A 89 -4.53 12.90 8.96
N ILE A 90 -5.52 13.75 9.24
CA ILE A 90 -5.38 14.93 10.09
C ILE A 90 -5.04 14.52 11.53
N LYS A 91 -5.76 13.54 12.08
CA LYS A 91 -5.54 13.03 13.45
C LYS A 91 -4.12 12.50 13.63
N ASN A 92 -3.59 11.80 12.63
CA ASN A 92 -2.23 11.27 12.64
C ASN A 92 -1.17 12.26 12.14
N LYS A 93 -1.55 13.50 11.81
CA LYS A 93 -0.67 14.55 11.28
C LYS A 93 0.16 14.08 10.09
N LEU A 94 -0.42 13.25 9.22
CA LEU A 94 0.27 12.74 8.04
C LEU A 94 0.26 13.78 6.92
N PRO A 95 1.39 13.96 6.20
CA PRO A 95 1.40 14.79 5.00
C PRO A 95 0.55 14.12 3.92
N HIS A 96 -0.66 14.63 3.73
CA HIS A 96 -1.63 14.04 2.80
C HIS A 96 -1.87 14.93 1.57
N PRO A 97 -1.95 14.35 0.35
CA PRO A 97 -2.38 15.07 -0.85
C PRO A 97 -3.91 15.18 -0.96
N PHE A 98 -4.65 14.99 0.14
CA PHE A 98 -6.11 15.10 0.15
C PHE A 98 -6.55 16.57 0.10
N ASN A 99 -7.68 16.83 -0.55
CA ASN A 99 -8.33 18.14 -0.54
C ASN A 99 -9.17 18.28 0.74
N ASP A 100 -9.49 19.51 1.15
CA ASP A 100 -10.30 19.79 2.36
C ASP A 100 -11.64 19.05 2.42
N HIS A 101 -12.21 18.68 1.26
CA HIS A 101 -13.48 17.96 1.19
C HIS A 101 -13.37 16.44 1.32
N GLY A 102 -12.16 15.86 1.35
CA GLY A 102 -11.92 14.43 1.54
C GLY A 102 -10.91 13.81 0.57
N ALA A 103 -10.71 12.51 0.70
CA ALA A 103 -9.81 11.77 -0.16
C ALA A 103 -10.24 11.78 -1.64
N GLY A 104 -9.27 11.81 -2.55
CA GLY A 104 -9.52 11.87 -4.00
C GLY A 104 -10.21 10.61 -4.54
N LYS A 105 -10.97 10.74 -5.64
CA LYS A 105 -11.68 9.62 -6.29
C LYS A 105 -10.76 8.44 -6.65
N LYS A 106 -9.54 8.73 -7.13
CA LYS A 106 -8.53 7.72 -7.46
C LYS A 106 -8.06 6.95 -6.23
N TRP A 107 -7.89 7.64 -5.10
CA TRP A 107 -7.47 7.00 -3.85
C TRP A 107 -8.54 6.02 -3.36
N CYS A 108 -9.81 6.42 -3.33
CA CYS A 108 -10.90 5.52 -2.92
C CYS A 108 -11.02 4.30 -3.82
N LYS A 109 -10.89 4.47 -5.14
CA LYS A 109 -10.92 3.33 -6.07
C LYS A 109 -9.80 2.33 -5.76
N LEU A 110 -8.57 2.81 -5.60
CA LEU A 110 -7.43 1.97 -5.26
C LEU A 110 -7.56 1.32 -3.89
N PHE A 111 -8.11 2.03 -2.90
CA PHE A 111 -8.38 1.49 -1.57
C PHE A 111 -9.39 0.35 -1.61
N LEU A 112 -10.51 0.55 -2.32
CA LEU A 112 -11.52 -0.50 -2.52
C LEU A 112 -10.98 -1.70 -3.32
N GLU A 113 -10.13 -1.47 -4.32
CA GLU A 113 -9.47 -2.55 -5.07
C GLU A 113 -8.51 -3.35 -4.18
N ARG A 114 -7.79 -2.70 -3.26
CA ARG A 114 -6.89 -3.37 -2.30
C ARG A 114 -7.64 -4.18 -1.25
N HIS A 115 -8.80 -3.73 -0.82
CA HIS A 115 -9.57 -4.32 0.28
C HIS A 115 -10.88 -4.98 -0.19
N LYS A 116 -10.96 -5.37 -1.47
CA LYS A 116 -12.14 -6.03 -2.05
C LYS A 116 -12.55 -7.32 -1.31
N ASP A 117 -11.59 -7.95 -0.64
CA ASP A 117 -11.80 -9.17 0.14
C ASP A 117 -12.52 -8.90 1.49
N ARG A 118 -12.43 -7.67 2.01
CA ARG A 118 -13.04 -7.29 3.30
C ARG A 118 -14.19 -6.29 3.17
N LEU A 119 -14.14 -5.41 2.17
CA LEU A 119 -15.15 -4.40 1.91
C LEU A 119 -15.89 -4.76 0.62
N SER A 120 -17.14 -5.17 0.75
CA SER A 120 -17.99 -5.42 -0.41
C SER A 120 -18.57 -4.08 -0.84
N ALA A 121 -18.02 -3.48 -1.90
CA ALA A 121 -18.51 -2.23 -2.44
C ALA A 121 -19.97 -2.39 -2.93
N ARG A 122 -20.95 -2.16 -2.05
CA ARG A 122 -22.35 -2.06 -2.45
C ARG A 122 -22.49 -0.79 -3.27
N LYS A 123 -22.92 -0.94 -4.52
CA LYS A 123 -23.37 0.21 -5.31
C LYS A 123 -24.61 0.76 -4.61
N PRO A 124 -24.76 2.09 -4.46
CA PRO A 124 -26.01 2.63 -3.97
C PRO A 124 -27.11 2.14 -4.92
N THR A 125 -28.09 1.44 -4.37
CA THR A 125 -29.34 1.10 -5.04
C THR A 125 -29.99 2.41 -5.47
N GLU A 126 -30.07 2.64 -6.78
CA GLU A 126 -30.85 3.72 -7.35
C GLU A 126 -32.29 3.55 -6.87
N THR A 127 -32.80 4.52 -6.11
CA THR A 127 -34.24 4.67 -5.82
C THR A 127 -34.77 5.83 -6.62
#